data_AF-A0A834LFL6-F1
#
_entry.id   AF-A0A834LFL6-F1
#
_cell.length_a   1.000
_cell.length_b   1.000
_cell.length_c   1.000
_cell.angle_alpha   90.00
_cell.angle_beta   90.00
_cell.angle_gamma   90.00
#
_symmetry.space_group_name_H-M   'P 1'
#
loop_
_entity.id
_entity.type
_entity.pdbx_description
1 polymer ?
#
loop_
_entity_poly.entity_id
_entity_poly.type
_entity_poly.pdbx_seq_one_letter_code
_entity_poly.pdbx_strand_id
1 'polypeptide(L)'
;MAEFEANHVEDDEISNANNNNNHGWQKVTYPKRQRKQPTNPSDAARLPANGSGPAGAGSGAIFRSLEKHSEERRMRLQAQREAIAQSEASTKPKVRSDDYDDDDDSDDVEVVRNGAAADEKKVKAKKVKKPRVTVAEAAAKIDAADLAGFLVEVSGAYEAQQDIQMMRFADYFGRAFAGVGAAQFPWAKLFRESTVAKIADIPVTHISEAVYKTSVDWINQRSSEALQSFVLWSLDSILADLPSQHASVKGSKKSVNPTSSKSQVAIFAVLAMVLRRKPDVLIGILPTLRENSKYQGPDKLPVIVWMAAQASQGDLAVGLYSWAHKLLPIVGGKSSCNPQSRDLILQLVERILSSPKARMVLVNGAVRKGERLLPPLSLDLLMRVSFPVSSARVKATERFEAIYPTLKEVALAGSAGSKAMKQVSQQILTLSVRAAGEGNPELSKEATAISIWCLKQNSDCYKQWDKIYMDNVEASVSILRKITEEWKEFSGKQSSLDTLKEALKSFRNKNEKALAGGEDSARQSLFKDAEKYCKWILGRLSRGHGCFKSMTFAVIAIAIGAAVMSPKMESLDWNKFSVLFTQQSFQV
;
A
#
# COMPACT_ATOMS: atom_id res chain seq x y z
N MET A 1 71.11 -1.85 -26.34
CA MET A 1 71.25 -0.56 -27.03
C MET A 1 69.96 0.20 -26.76
N ALA A 2 70.09 1.28 -25.99
CA ALA A 2 69.14 2.36 -25.70
C ALA A 2 67.79 2.04 -25.03
N GLU A 3 67.67 2.61 -23.84
CA GLU A 3 66.55 2.81 -22.93
C GLU A 3 66.27 4.33 -22.90
N PHE A 4 65.24 4.78 -22.16
CA PHE A 4 64.94 6.19 -21.77
C PHE A 4 64.36 7.13 -22.86
N GLU A 5 63.50 8.12 -22.61
CA GLU A 5 62.67 8.56 -21.47
C GLU A 5 61.70 9.69 -21.94
N ALA A 6 60.68 9.97 -21.12
CA ALA A 6 59.89 11.20 -20.92
C ALA A 6 60.09 12.49 -21.76
N ASN A 7 58.99 13.21 -22.04
CA ASN A 7 58.76 14.54 -21.43
C ASN A 7 57.34 15.14 -21.66
N HIS A 8 56.95 15.90 -20.63
CA HIS A 8 55.79 16.79 -20.45
C HIS A 8 56.14 18.24 -20.89
N VAL A 9 55.24 19.20 -20.61
CA VAL A 9 55.32 20.71 -20.64
C VAL A 9 54.36 21.32 -21.70
N GLU A 10 53.20 21.89 -21.33
CA GLU A 10 52.89 23.23 -20.72
C GLU A 10 53.23 24.40 -21.66
N ASP A 11 52.23 25.08 -22.23
CA ASP A 11 51.52 26.30 -21.77
C ASP A 11 52.22 27.60 -22.17
N ASP A 12 51.43 28.53 -22.73
CA ASP A 12 51.74 29.97 -22.74
C ASP A 12 50.41 30.75 -22.56
N GLU A 13 50.24 31.30 -21.36
CA GLU A 13 49.27 32.32 -20.97
C GLU A 13 49.80 33.73 -21.27
N ILE A 14 48.93 34.67 -21.67
CA ILE A 14 48.94 36.11 -21.32
C ILE A 14 47.50 36.62 -21.54
N SER A 15 46.77 37.37 -20.70
CA SER A 15 46.88 37.81 -19.29
C SER A 15 45.59 38.54 -18.87
N ASN A 16 45.19 38.38 -17.60
CA ASN A 16 44.62 39.35 -16.66
C ASN A 16 43.39 40.22 -16.98
N ALA A 17 42.31 40.04 -16.20
CA ALA A 17 42.00 40.95 -15.07
C ALA A 17 40.81 40.44 -14.19
N ASN A 18 41.07 40.33 -12.89
CA ASN A 18 40.18 40.31 -11.70
C ASN A 18 38.84 41.10 -11.89
N ASN A 19 37.69 40.85 -11.25
CA ASN A 19 37.41 40.42 -9.88
C ASN A 19 35.88 40.32 -9.63
N ASN A 20 35.50 39.52 -8.62
CA ASN A 20 34.33 39.64 -7.73
C ASN A 20 32.87 39.42 -8.19
N ASN A 21 32.36 38.25 -7.76
CA ASN A 21 31.16 38.03 -6.93
C ASN A 21 30.09 39.14 -6.85
N ASN A 22 28.86 38.81 -7.26
CA ASN A 22 27.73 38.86 -6.31
C ASN A 22 26.51 38.04 -6.77
N HIS A 23 25.95 37.26 -5.84
CA HIS A 23 24.67 36.57 -5.96
C HIS A 23 23.51 37.58 -5.91
N GLY A 24 22.68 37.61 -6.96
CA GLY A 24 21.46 38.42 -6.99
C GLY A 24 20.28 37.61 -7.54
N TRP A 25 19.28 37.34 -6.69
CA TRP A 25 18.00 36.79 -7.10
C TRP A 25 17.29 37.73 -8.09
N GLN A 26 17.00 37.26 -9.30
CA GLN A 26 16.19 38.00 -10.27
C GLN A 26 14.69 37.71 -10.10
N LYS A 27 13.94 38.79 -9.87
CA LYS A 27 12.48 38.81 -9.72
C LYS A 27 11.82 38.82 -11.10
N VAL A 28 11.35 37.67 -11.58
CA VAL A 28 10.59 37.57 -12.84
C VAL A 28 9.14 37.98 -12.60
N THR A 29 8.75 39.12 -13.17
CA THR A 29 7.38 39.66 -13.11
C THR A 29 6.71 39.44 -14.46
N TYR A 30 5.62 38.68 -14.52
CA TYR A 30 4.81 38.52 -15.74
C TYR A 30 3.68 39.56 -15.77
N PRO A 31 3.49 40.31 -16.86
CA PRO A 31 2.33 41.19 -17.01
C PRO A 31 1.05 40.39 -17.31
N LYS A 32 0.01 40.70 -16.52
CA LYS A 32 -1.39 40.25 -16.60
C LYS A 32 -1.95 40.46 -18.02
N ARG A 33 -2.35 39.40 -18.72
CA ARG A 33 -3.16 39.49 -19.95
C ARG A 33 -4.65 39.34 -19.66
N GLN A 34 -5.41 40.39 -19.94
CA GLN A 34 -6.87 40.44 -19.90
C GLN A 34 -7.48 39.53 -20.98
N ARG A 35 -8.54 38.83 -20.58
CA ARG A 35 -9.38 37.96 -21.42
C ARG A 35 -10.38 38.83 -22.20
N LYS A 36 -10.34 38.79 -23.53
CA LYS A 36 -11.45 39.22 -24.40
C LYS A 36 -11.85 38.04 -25.30
N GLN A 37 -13.13 37.67 -25.25
CA GLN A 37 -13.79 36.81 -26.22
C GLN A 37 -13.89 37.54 -27.57
N PRO A 38 -13.88 36.77 -28.68
CA PRO A 38 -14.85 37.05 -29.72
C PRO A 38 -15.57 35.79 -30.23
N THR A 39 -16.79 36.05 -30.66
CA THR A 39 -17.78 35.21 -31.34
C THR A 39 -17.38 34.91 -32.80
N ASN A 40 -17.68 33.69 -33.27
CA ASN A 40 -17.56 33.12 -34.64
C ASN A 40 -18.46 33.84 -35.69
N PRO A 41 -18.58 33.41 -36.99
CA PRO A 41 -17.94 32.31 -37.77
C PRO A 41 -17.48 32.67 -39.23
N SER A 42 -16.68 31.81 -39.87
CA SER A 42 -16.90 31.28 -41.27
C SER A 42 -15.68 30.51 -41.82
N ASP A 43 -15.99 29.33 -42.38
CA ASP A 43 -15.50 28.65 -43.61
C ASP A 43 -14.07 28.87 -44.14
N ALA A 44 -13.39 27.95 -44.84
CA ALA A 44 -13.44 26.51 -45.13
C ALA A 44 -12.30 26.30 -46.15
N ALA A 45 -11.48 25.23 -46.04
CA ALA A 45 -10.77 24.51 -47.13
C ALA A 45 -9.60 23.68 -46.56
N ARG A 46 -9.71 22.33 -46.51
CA ARG A 46 -9.22 21.32 -47.50
C ARG A 46 -7.68 21.21 -47.50
N LEU A 47 -7.03 20.09 -47.15
CA LEU A 47 -7.02 18.71 -47.75
C LEU A 47 -6.29 17.70 -46.77
N PRO A 48 -6.09 16.40 -47.08
CA PRO A 48 -7.03 15.28 -46.90
C PRO A 48 -6.46 14.11 -46.05
N ALA A 49 -7.24 13.03 -45.99
CA ALA A 49 -7.26 11.97 -44.98
C ALA A 49 -6.58 10.64 -45.39
N ASN A 50 -6.31 9.82 -44.38
CA ASN A 50 -6.31 8.34 -44.37
C ASN A 50 -6.45 7.89 -42.90
N GLY A 51 -7.38 7.06 -42.42
CA GLY A 51 -8.58 6.42 -42.95
C GLY A 51 -9.35 5.73 -41.79
N SER A 52 -10.66 5.50 -42.03
CA SER A 52 -11.60 4.55 -41.38
C SER A 52 -12.06 4.73 -39.90
N GLY A 53 -13.35 5.09 -39.73
CA GLY A 53 -14.14 5.09 -38.47
C GLY A 53 -14.90 3.76 -38.18
N PRO A 54 -16.00 3.74 -37.40
CA PRO A 54 -17.04 4.78 -37.30
C PRO A 54 -17.28 5.37 -35.90
N ALA A 55 -17.82 6.59 -35.90
CA ALA A 55 -18.22 7.37 -34.75
C ALA A 55 -19.64 7.04 -34.28
N GLY A 56 -19.87 7.17 -32.96
CA GLY A 56 -21.19 7.24 -32.35
C GLY A 56 -21.12 7.91 -30.97
N ALA A 57 -21.55 9.18 -30.90
CA ALA A 57 -21.92 9.95 -29.70
C ALA A 57 -21.02 9.84 -28.46
N GLY A 58 -20.11 10.80 -28.21
CA GLY A 58 -19.32 10.75 -26.97
C GLY A 58 -18.86 12.07 -26.37
N SER A 59 -18.45 13.06 -27.17
CA SER A 59 -17.76 14.21 -26.57
C SER A 59 -18.70 15.15 -25.79
N GLY A 60 -19.85 15.53 -26.36
CA GLY A 60 -20.79 16.46 -25.71
C GLY A 60 -21.67 15.87 -24.60
N ALA A 61 -21.75 14.55 -24.48
CA ALA A 61 -22.53 13.87 -23.44
C ALA A 61 -21.74 13.75 -22.13
N ILE A 62 -20.42 13.57 -22.21
CA ILE A 62 -19.54 13.47 -21.04
C ILE A 62 -19.45 14.82 -20.32
N PHE A 63 -19.31 15.92 -21.06
CA PHE A 63 -19.32 17.26 -20.45
C PHE A 63 -20.68 17.64 -19.88
N ARG A 64 -21.80 17.27 -20.52
CA ARG A 64 -23.14 17.47 -19.95
C ARG A 64 -23.40 16.61 -18.71
N SER A 65 -22.89 15.38 -18.68
CA SER A 65 -22.96 14.52 -17.49
C SER A 65 -22.12 15.08 -16.34
N LEU A 66 -20.97 15.67 -16.64
CA LEU A 66 -20.09 16.31 -15.66
C LEU A 66 -20.70 17.63 -15.13
N GLU A 67 -21.27 18.44 -16.01
CA GLU A 67 -21.99 19.68 -15.68
C GLU A 67 -23.20 19.35 -14.79
N LYS A 68 -24.03 18.39 -15.19
CA LYS A 68 -25.19 17.92 -14.42
C LYS A 68 -24.79 17.38 -13.05
N HIS A 69 -23.70 16.61 -12.95
CA HIS A 69 -23.18 16.15 -11.67
C HIS A 69 -22.67 17.32 -10.81
N SER A 70 -22.08 18.36 -11.41
CA SER A 70 -21.63 19.55 -10.69
C SER A 70 -22.79 20.41 -10.18
N GLU A 71 -23.85 20.54 -10.97
CA GLU A 71 -25.10 21.24 -10.63
C GLU A 71 -25.88 20.50 -9.56
N GLU A 72 -26.01 19.17 -9.68
CA GLU A 72 -26.61 18.33 -8.63
C GLU A 72 -25.82 18.43 -7.31
N ARG A 73 -24.48 18.51 -7.37
CA ARG A 73 -23.64 18.71 -6.18
C ARG A 73 -23.87 20.09 -5.56
N ARG A 74 -24.00 21.15 -6.37
CA ARG A 74 -24.32 22.50 -5.88
C ARG A 74 -25.72 22.55 -5.27
N MET A 75 -26.73 21.96 -5.92
CA MET A 75 -28.09 21.85 -5.40
C MET A 75 -28.13 21.06 -4.10
N ARG A 76 -27.41 19.93 -3.98
CA ARG A 76 -27.31 19.17 -2.72
C ARG A 76 -26.64 19.98 -1.61
N LEU A 77 -25.57 20.72 -1.91
CA LEU A 77 -24.89 21.58 -0.93
C LEU A 77 -25.77 22.77 -0.50
N GLN A 78 -26.58 23.30 -1.40
CA GLN A 78 -27.49 24.41 -1.12
C GLN A 78 -28.71 23.95 -0.31
N ALA A 79 -29.33 22.83 -0.69
CA ALA A 79 -30.39 22.19 0.10
C ALA A 79 -29.88 21.76 1.50
N GLN A 80 -28.62 21.31 1.60
CA GLN A 80 -27.98 21.01 2.88
C GLN A 80 -27.81 22.27 3.75
N ARG A 81 -27.43 23.42 3.16
CA ARG A 81 -27.33 24.70 3.88
C ARG A 81 -28.70 25.23 4.32
N GLU A 82 -29.71 25.11 3.47
CA GLU A 82 -31.09 25.54 3.76
C GLU A 82 -31.73 24.67 4.85
N ALA A 83 -31.50 23.35 4.83
CA ALA A 83 -31.96 22.45 5.88
C ALA A 83 -31.27 22.70 7.23
N ILE A 84 -29.97 23.03 7.22
CA ILE A 84 -29.24 23.44 8.43
C ILE A 84 -29.85 24.73 9.01
N ALA A 85 -30.08 25.75 8.18
CA ALA A 85 -30.67 27.02 8.59
C ALA A 85 -32.11 26.86 9.15
N GLN A 86 -32.93 25.99 8.56
CA GLN A 86 -34.29 25.69 9.05
C GLN A 86 -34.28 24.95 10.40
N SER A 87 -33.28 24.07 10.61
CA SER A 87 -33.11 23.38 11.89
C SER A 87 -32.64 24.31 13.02
N GLU A 88 -31.83 25.32 12.72
CA GLU A 88 -31.39 26.33 13.70
C GLU A 88 -32.50 27.33 14.05
N ALA A 89 -33.36 27.68 13.08
CA ALA A 89 -34.52 28.55 13.29
C ALA A 89 -35.60 27.92 14.19
N SER A 90 -35.73 26.58 14.18
CA SER A 90 -36.74 25.85 14.95
C SER A 90 -36.36 25.64 16.44
N THR A 91 -35.15 26.05 16.85
CA THR A 91 -34.62 25.84 18.22
C THR A 91 -34.42 27.11 19.06
N LYS A 92 -34.93 28.28 18.64
CA LYS A 92 -34.89 29.51 19.50
C LYS A 92 -36.17 29.65 20.33
N PRO A 93 -36.09 29.78 21.67
CA PRO A 93 -37.23 30.23 22.47
C PRO A 93 -37.41 31.75 22.31
N LYS A 94 -38.67 32.17 22.22
CA LYS A 94 -39.12 33.56 22.13
C LYS A 94 -38.94 34.24 23.51
N VAL A 95 -37.98 35.18 23.62
CA VAL A 95 -37.86 36.08 24.77
C VAL A 95 -38.16 37.51 24.30
N ARG A 96 -39.00 38.18 25.08
CA ARG A 96 -39.57 39.51 24.89
C ARG A 96 -38.51 40.62 24.77
N SER A 97 -38.92 41.68 24.10
CA SER A 97 -38.35 43.03 24.06
C SER A 97 -38.02 43.55 25.46
N ASP A 98 -37.00 44.41 25.54
CA ASP A 98 -37.17 45.80 26.02
C ASP A 98 -35.97 46.65 25.57
N ASP A 99 -36.29 47.91 25.28
CA ASP A 99 -35.49 49.02 24.75
C ASP A 99 -34.24 49.37 25.57
N TYR A 100 -33.25 50.02 24.93
CA TYR A 100 -32.92 51.44 25.13
C TYR A 100 -31.67 51.85 24.33
N ASP A 101 -31.93 52.77 23.41
CA ASP A 101 -31.22 53.97 23.00
C ASP A 101 -29.78 53.92 22.44
N ASP A 102 -29.79 54.24 21.15
CA ASP A 102 -28.80 54.87 20.28
C ASP A 102 -28.39 56.25 20.85
N ASP A 103 -27.10 56.55 20.86
CA ASP A 103 -26.61 57.93 20.72
C ASP A 103 -25.15 57.91 20.25
N ASP A 104 -25.01 58.35 19.01
CA ASP A 104 -23.82 58.74 18.27
C ASP A 104 -23.48 60.19 18.65
N ASP A 105 -22.24 60.48 19.05
CA ASP A 105 -21.61 61.74 18.63
C ASP A 105 -20.09 61.80 18.92
N SER A 106 -19.36 61.89 17.81
CA SER A 106 -18.36 62.90 17.42
C SER A 106 -17.12 63.23 18.30
N ASP A 107 -16.05 63.44 17.54
CA ASP A 107 -14.67 63.83 17.86
C ASP A 107 -14.53 65.07 18.73
N ASP A 108 -13.48 65.12 19.57
CA ASP A 108 -12.67 66.35 19.66
C ASP A 108 -11.23 66.13 20.17
N VAL A 109 -10.42 67.14 19.85
CA VAL A 109 -8.99 67.14 19.52
C VAL A 109 -8.02 67.33 20.73
N GLU A 110 -6.76 66.95 20.50
CA GLU A 110 -5.48 67.16 21.21
C GLU A 110 -5.40 68.15 22.39
N VAL A 111 -4.53 67.87 23.39
CA VAL A 111 -3.32 68.67 23.73
C VAL A 111 -2.32 67.84 24.57
N VAL A 112 -1.04 67.92 24.18
CA VAL A 112 0.18 67.34 24.76
C VAL A 112 0.58 67.96 26.12
N ARG A 113 1.11 67.16 27.06
CA ARG A 113 2.32 67.51 27.87
C ARG A 113 2.93 66.35 28.67
N ASN A 114 4.27 66.29 28.62
CA ASN A 114 5.17 65.33 29.27
C ASN A 114 5.23 65.44 30.80
N GLY A 115 5.50 64.32 31.47
CA GLY A 115 6.00 64.28 32.85
C GLY A 115 6.18 62.84 33.36
N ALA A 116 7.42 62.47 33.71
CA ALA A 116 7.83 61.12 34.07
C ALA A 116 7.63 60.78 35.56
N ALA A 117 7.47 59.46 35.80
CA ALA A 117 7.74 58.67 37.01
C ALA A 117 6.79 58.78 38.23
N ALA A 118 6.03 57.71 38.46
CA ALA A 118 6.14 56.87 39.67
C ALA A 118 5.34 55.57 39.49
N ASP A 119 6.00 54.47 39.84
CA ASP A 119 5.47 53.11 39.94
C ASP A 119 4.24 53.01 40.85
N GLU A 120 3.10 52.55 40.33
CA GLU A 120 2.17 51.75 41.12
C GLU A 120 1.63 50.58 40.28
N LYS A 121 2.04 49.38 40.70
CA LYS A 121 1.61 48.09 40.18
C LYS A 121 0.08 47.96 40.22
N LYS A 122 -0.60 48.21 39.10
CA LYS A 122 -1.92 47.59 38.86
C LYS A 122 -1.72 46.09 38.63
N VAL A 123 -2.00 45.33 39.68
CA VAL A 123 -2.15 43.87 39.67
C VAL A 123 -3.13 43.52 38.54
N LYS A 124 -2.62 42.98 37.43
CA LYS A 124 -3.44 42.35 36.40
C LYS A 124 -4.24 41.24 37.07
N ALA A 125 -5.56 41.42 37.13
CA ALA A 125 -6.48 40.35 37.50
C ALA A 125 -6.12 39.09 36.70
N LYS A 126 -5.76 38.02 37.42
CA LYS A 126 -5.55 36.70 36.81
C LYS A 126 -6.84 36.35 36.08
N LYS A 127 -6.79 36.31 34.74
CA LYS A 127 -7.81 35.63 33.93
C LYS A 127 -8.04 34.27 34.59
N VAL A 128 -9.24 34.06 35.12
CA VAL A 128 -9.69 32.75 35.59
C VAL A 128 -9.40 31.77 34.45
N LYS A 129 -8.44 30.87 34.65
CA LYS A 129 -8.12 29.84 33.66
C LYS A 129 -9.41 29.06 33.44
N LYS A 130 -9.97 29.11 32.22
CA LYS A 130 -11.07 28.24 31.83
C LYS A 130 -10.73 26.81 32.28
N PRO A 131 -11.67 26.05 32.87
CA PRO A 131 -11.41 24.68 33.29
C PRO A 131 -10.76 23.90 32.15
N ARG A 132 -9.60 23.31 32.41
CA ARG A 132 -8.82 22.55 31.43
C ARG A 132 -9.46 21.17 31.30
N VAL A 133 -10.61 21.07 30.63
CA VAL A 133 -11.32 19.79 30.44
C VAL A 133 -10.46 18.88 29.57
N THR A 134 -10.04 17.74 30.11
CA THR A 134 -9.25 16.74 29.37
C THR A 134 -10.14 15.88 28.47
N VAL A 135 -9.53 15.17 27.51
CA VAL A 135 -10.26 14.20 26.66
C VAL A 135 -10.94 13.12 27.53
N ALA A 136 -10.25 12.61 28.54
CA ALA A 136 -10.78 11.59 29.45
C ALA A 136 -11.96 12.11 30.27
N GLU A 137 -11.86 13.33 30.84
CA GLU A 137 -12.95 13.95 31.61
C GLU A 137 -14.19 14.20 30.77
N ALA A 138 -14.03 14.61 29.51
CA ALA A 138 -15.14 14.81 28.59
C ALA A 138 -15.77 13.46 28.18
N ALA A 139 -14.95 12.45 27.87
CA ALA A 139 -15.42 11.13 27.48
C ALA A 139 -16.17 10.41 28.61
N ALA A 140 -15.72 10.58 29.86
CA ALA A 140 -16.36 9.99 31.04
C ALA A 140 -17.77 10.54 31.32
N LYS A 141 -18.13 11.70 30.76
CA LYS A 141 -19.46 12.30 30.89
C LYS A 141 -20.46 11.82 29.86
N ILE A 142 -20.02 11.03 28.87
CA ILE A 142 -20.92 10.48 27.86
C ILE A 142 -21.70 9.34 28.49
N ASP A 143 -23.01 9.50 28.56
CA ASP A 143 -23.91 8.46 29.06
C ASP A 143 -24.36 7.54 27.92
N ALA A 144 -24.31 6.23 28.16
CA ALA A 144 -24.63 5.24 27.12
C ALA A 144 -26.14 5.16 26.83
N ALA A 145 -27.00 5.41 27.82
CA ALA A 145 -28.45 5.38 27.64
C ALA A 145 -28.93 6.63 26.90
N ASP A 146 -28.39 7.81 27.23
CA ASP A 146 -28.59 9.05 26.48
C ASP A 146 -28.16 8.89 25.01
N LEU A 147 -26.96 8.34 24.78
CA LEU A 147 -26.51 8.04 23.43
C LEU A 147 -27.46 7.08 22.71
N ALA A 148 -27.91 6.00 23.36
CA ALA A 148 -28.84 5.06 22.75
C ALA A 148 -30.16 5.73 22.36
N GLY A 149 -30.72 6.58 23.24
CA GLY A 149 -31.92 7.37 22.95
C GLY A 149 -31.74 8.29 21.74
N PHE A 150 -30.62 9.03 21.70
CA PHE A 150 -30.28 9.89 20.57
C PHE A 150 -30.15 9.11 19.26
N LEU A 151 -29.53 7.92 19.29
CA LEU A 151 -29.35 7.09 18.10
C LEU A 151 -30.68 6.58 17.54
N VAL A 152 -31.64 6.25 18.40
CA VAL A 152 -33.01 5.88 17.98
C VAL A 152 -33.70 7.07 17.31
N GLU A 153 -33.64 8.25 17.93
CA GLU A 153 -34.24 9.47 17.37
C GLU A 153 -33.63 9.81 16.00
N VAL A 154 -32.30 9.82 15.89
CA VAL A 154 -31.59 10.12 14.64
C VAL A 154 -31.90 9.09 13.55
N SER A 155 -31.95 7.80 13.89
CA SER A 155 -32.32 6.76 12.93
C SER A 155 -33.75 6.91 12.42
N GLY A 156 -34.70 7.33 13.26
CA GLY A 156 -36.07 7.61 12.86
C GLY A 156 -36.20 8.89 12.02
N ALA A 157 -35.61 9.99 12.48
CA ALA A 157 -35.71 11.30 11.83
C ALA A 157 -35.06 11.35 10.44
N TYR A 158 -34.06 10.50 10.19
CA TYR A 158 -33.28 10.49 8.95
C TYR A 158 -33.23 9.10 8.31
N GLU A 159 -34.31 8.32 8.37
CA GLU A 159 -34.34 6.89 7.99
C GLU A 159 -33.65 6.58 6.64
N ALA A 160 -33.94 7.37 5.60
CA ALA A 160 -33.37 7.20 4.26
C ALA A 160 -32.00 7.89 4.06
N GLN A 161 -31.51 8.68 5.02
CA GLN A 161 -30.36 9.57 4.87
C GLN A 161 -29.22 9.17 5.82
N GLN A 162 -28.63 8.00 5.57
CA GLN A 162 -27.57 7.44 6.44
C GLN A 162 -26.33 8.34 6.55
N ASP A 163 -26.00 9.11 5.51
CA ASP A 163 -24.91 10.11 5.58
C ASP A 163 -25.20 11.18 6.64
N ILE A 164 -26.46 11.65 6.72
CA ILE A 164 -26.88 12.62 7.71
C ILE A 164 -26.87 11.99 9.10
N GLN A 165 -27.34 10.74 9.23
CA GLN A 165 -27.26 10.01 10.49
C GLN A 165 -25.81 9.94 11.01
N MET A 166 -24.85 9.60 10.16
CA MET A 166 -23.43 9.53 10.53
C MET A 166 -22.86 10.90 10.91
N MET A 167 -23.25 11.97 10.21
CA MET A 167 -22.85 13.34 10.59
C MET A 167 -23.44 13.75 11.94
N ARG A 168 -24.73 13.45 12.20
CA ARG A 168 -25.39 13.74 13.49
C ARG A 168 -24.77 12.95 14.63
N PHE A 169 -24.40 11.70 14.37
CA PHE A 169 -23.64 10.88 15.32
C PHE A 169 -22.29 11.52 15.67
N ALA A 170 -21.54 12.01 14.67
CA ALA A 170 -20.32 12.76 14.92
C ALA A 170 -20.57 14.08 15.68
N ASP A 171 -21.68 14.76 15.42
CA ASP A 171 -22.07 15.98 16.12
C ASP A 171 -22.40 15.73 17.61
N TYR A 172 -23.00 14.59 17.95
CA TYR A 172 -23.23 14.19 19.34
C TYR A 172 -21.92 14.13 20.12
N PHE A 173 -20.93 13.39 19.59
CA PHE A 173 -19.58 13.37 20.18
C PHE A 173 -18.92 14.76 20.12
N GLY A 174 -19.19 15.55 19.08
CA GLY A 174 -18.72 16.92 18.95
C GLY A 174 -19.18 17.82 20.10
N ARG A 175 -20.43 17.69 20.52
CA ARG A 175 -21.00 18.40 21.69
C ARG A 175 -20.38 17.90 22.99
N ALA A 176 -20.26 16.58 23.17
CA ALA A 176 -19.63 15.99 24.34
C ALA A 176 -18.18 16.47 24.53
N PHE A 177 -17.43 16.61 23.43
CA PHE A 177 -16.04 17.07 23.45
C PHE A 177 -15.84 18.57 23.22
N ALA A 178 -16.90 19.39 23.24
CA ALA A 178 -16.81 20.84 22.96
C ALA A 178 -15.95 21.60 23.98
N GLY A 179 -15.89 21.11 25.23
CA GLY A 179 -15.05 21.68 26.28
C GLY A 179 -13.55 21.37 26.14
N VAL A 180 -13.17 20.43 25.28
CA VAL A 180 -11.77 20.00 25.11
C VAL A 180 -11.04 20.98 24.18
N GLY A 181 -10.23 21.85 24.76
CA GLY A 181 -9.41 22.78 23.99
C GLY A 181 -8.31 22.07 23.19
N ALA A 182 -7.85 22.66 22.07
CA ALA A 182 -6.83 22.09 21.18
C ALA A 182 -5.53 21.68 21.91
N ALA A 183 -5.15 22.39 22.98
CA ALA A 183 -3.99 22.03 23.80
C ALA A 183 -4.12 20.70 24.55
N GLN A 184 -5.35 20.20 24.77
CA GLN A 184 -5.60 18.89 25.38
C GLN A 184 -5.61 17.75 24.36
N PHE A 185 -5.68 18.08 23.06
CA PHE A 185 -5.59 17.10 21.99
C PHE A 185 -4.78 17.65 20.80
N PRO A 186 -3.45 17.85 20.98
CA PRO A 186 -2.56 18.34 19.93
C PRO A 186 -2.24 17.22 18.93
N TRP A 187 -3.26 16.74 18.22
CA TRP A 187 -3.22 15.51 17.43
C TRP A 187 -2.08 15.52 16.38
N ALA A 188 -1.83 16.65 15.72
CA ALA A 188 -0.79 16.74 14.70
C ALA A 188 0.61 16.55 15.28
N LYS A 189 0.88 17.10 16.46
CA LYS A 189 2.12 16.88 17.20
C LYS A 189 2.20 15.45 17.72
N LEU A 190 1.10 14.97 18.31
CA LEU A 190 0.98 13.62 18.85
C LEU A 190 1.32 12.56 17.79
N PHE A 191 0.74 12.67 16.59
CA PHE A 191 0.93 11.70 15.51
C PHE A 191 2.31 11.80 14.86
N ARG A 192 2.96 12.96 14.93
CA ARG A 192 4.32 13.16 14.40
C ARG A 192 5.39 12.61 15.33
N GLU A 193 5.20 12.74 16.64
CA GLU A 193 6.22 12.47 17.66
C GLU A 193 6.01 11.15 18.41
N SER A 194 4.83 10.53 18.32
CA SER A 194 4.53 9.27 19.02
C SER A 194 4.57 8.06 18.10
N THR A 195 4.82 6.90 18.68
CA THR A 195 4.77 5.61 17.97
C THR A 195 3.36 5.27 17.53
N VAL A 196 3.23 4.48 16.46
CA VAL A 196 1.94 3.95 15.97
C VAL A 196 1.23 3.20 17.08
N ALA A 197 1.96 2.43 17.90
CA ALA A 197 1.39 1.70 19.01
C ALA A 197 0.74 2.61 20.06
N LYS A 198 1.34 3.78 20.34
CA LYS A 198 0.81 4.75 21.31
C LYS A 198 -0.43 5.48 20.79
N ILE A 199 -0.46 5.82 19.50
CA ILE A 199 -1.59 6.57 18.92
C ILE A 199 -2.75 5.69 18.47
N ALA A 200 -2.51 4.39 18.26
CA ALA A 200 -3.53 3.46 17.76
C ALA A 200 -4.76 3.39 18.67
N ASP A 201 -4.61 3.61 19.98
CA ASP A 201 -5.72 3.55 20.94
C ASP A 201 -6.30 4.92 21.29
N ILE A 202 -5.74 6.01 20.76
CA ILE A 202 -6.21 7.36 21.01
C ILE A 202 -7.17 7.80 19.88
N PRO A 203 -8.33 8.40 20.19
CA PRO A 203 -8.86 8.70 21.54
C PRO A 203 -9.78 7.61 22.12
N VAL A 204 -9.99 6.49 21.42
CA VAL A 204 -10.96 5.44 21.79
C VAL A 204 -10.73 4.88 23.21
N THR A 205 -9.48 4.83 23.68
CA THR A 205 -9.10 4.39 25.03
C THR A 205 -9.79 5.17 26.16
N HIS A 206 -10.26 6.38 25.88
CA HIS A 206 -10.98 7.22 26.86
C HIS A 206 -12.49 7.01 26.85
N ILE A 207 -13.05 6.33 25.83
CA ILE A 207 -14.48 6.08 25.70
C ILE A 207 -14.83 4.87 26.57
N SER A 208 -15.87 4.99 27.40
CA SER A 208 -16.33 3.87 28.22
C SER A 208 -16.79 2.69 27.35
N GLU A 209 -16.63 1.47 27.86
CA GLU A 209 -17.01 0.26 27.12
C GLU A 209 -18.50 0.27 26.71
N ALA A 210 -19.38 0.75 27.60
CA ALA A 210 -20.81 0.86 27.32
C ALA A 210 -21.12 1.82 26.16
N VAL A 211 -20.48 2.99 26.13
CA VAL A 211 -20.63 3.98 25.04
C VAL A 211 -20.02 3.43 23.75
N TYR A 212 -18.85 2.81 23.82
CA TYR A 212 -18.20 2.19 22.68
C TYR A 212 -19.07 1.10 22.06
N LYS A 213 -19.60 0.18 22.88
CA LYS A 213 -20.48 -0.91 22.45
C LYS A 213 -21.75 -0.37 21.79
N THR A 214 -22.44 0.56 22.43
CA THR A 214 -23.65 1.21 21.89
C THR A 214 -23.37 1.85 20.53
N SER A 215 -22.25 2.57 20.43
CA SER A 215 -21.81 3.21 19.19
C SER A 215 -21.57 2.21 18.06
N VAL A 216 -20.77 1.17 18.33
CA VAL A 216 -20.37 0.23 17.28
C VAL A 216 -21.48 -0.72 16.85
N ASP A 217 -22.40 -1.07 17.75
CA ASP A 217 -23.58 -1.87 17.43
C ASP A 217 -24.51 -1.11 16.48
N TRP A 218 -24.65 0.21 16.67
CA TRP A 218 -25.40 1.07 15.77
C TRP A 218 -24.69 1.31 14.43
N ILE A 219 -23.38 1.61 14.44
CA ILE A 219 -22.55 1.73 13.23
C ILE A 219 -22.66 0.47 12.37
N ASN A 220 -22.72 -0.71 12.99
CA ASN A 220 -22.75 -1.98 12.29
C ASN A 220 -23.98 -2.14 11.37
N GLN A 221 -25.05 -1.40 11.64
CA GLN A 221 -26.30 -1.39 10.89
C GLN A 221 -26.28 -0.43 9.69
N ARG A 222 -25.25 0.39 9.55
CA ARG A 222 -25.12 1.33 8.41
C ARG A 222 -24.58 0.62 7.17
N SER A 223 -24.99 1.10 6.00
CA SER A 223 -24.53 0.60 4.71
C SER A 223 -23.04 0.89 4.50
N SER A 224 -22.38 0.03 3.73
CA SER A 224 -20.96 0.25 3.39
C SER A 224 -20.75 1.58 2.65
N GLU A 225 -21.69 2.00 1.81
CA GLU A 225 -21.58 3.24 1.04
C GLU A 225 -21.58 4.47 1.96
N ALA A 226 -22.54 4.55 2.89
CA ALA A 226 -22.63 5.66 3.84
C ALA A 226 -21.38 5.73 4.74
N LEU A 227 -20.85 4.57 5.16
CA LEU A 227 -19.62 4.52 5.95
C LEU A 227 -18.39 4.95 5.14
N GLN A 228 -18.28 4.59 3.85
CA GLN A 228 -17.20 5.06 2.99
C GLN A 228 -17.25 6.58 2.79
N SER A 229 -18.43 7.13 2.51
CA SER A 229 -18.67 8.58 2.42
C SER A 229 -18.29 9.29 3.71
N PHE A 230 -18.70 8.74 4.86
CA PHE A 230 -18.37 9.29 6.17
C PHE A 230 -16.86 9.24 6.48
N VAL A 231 -16.16 8.16 6.14
CA VAL A 231 -14.70 8.07 6.34
C VAL A 231 -13.97 9.12 5.51
N LEU A 232 -14.34 9.31 4.24
CA LEU A 232 -13.76 10.36 3.39
C LEU A 232 -14.07 11.77 3.93
N TRP A 233 -15.30 12.02 4.36
CA TRP A 233 -15.69 13.29 4.98
C TRP A 233 -14.91 13.58 6.27
N SER A 234 -14.70 12.55 7.10
CA SER A 234 -13.90 12.65 8.32
C SER A 234 -12.44 12.94 8.02
N LEU A 235 -11.85 12.24 7.05
CA LEU A 235 -10.49 12.48 6.60
C LEU A 235 -10.32 13.90 6.05
N ASP A 236 -11.27 14.36 5.23
CA ASP A 236 -11.29 15.72 4.70
C ASP A 236 -11.35 16.77 5.80
N SER A 237 -12.16 16.53 6.84
CA SER A 237 -12.28 17.41 8.00
C SER A 237 -10.99 17.47 8.83
N ILE A 238 -10.29 16.34 8.99
CA ILE A 238 -8.98 16.28 9.66
C ILE A 238 -7.92 17.02 8.84
N LEU A 239 -7.87 16.77 7.52
CA LEU A 239 -6.87 17.38 6.64
C LEU A 239 -7.09 18.89 6.46
N ALA A 240 -8.34 19.37 6.52
CA ALA A 240 -8.63 20.80 6.49
C ALA A 240 -8.11 21.53 7.73
N ASP A 241 -7.99 20.85 8.88
CA ASP A 241 -7.42 21.42 10.11
C ASP A 241 -5.89 21.43 10.11
N LEU A 242 -5.24 20.59 9.31
CA LEU A 242 -3.78 20.43 9.30
C LEU A 242 -3.00 21.77 9.15
N PRO A 243 -3.36 22.70 8.23
CA PRO A 243 -2.67 23.99 8.10
C PRO A 243 -2.75 24.85 9.38
N SER A 244 -3.88 24.78 10.10
CA SER A 244 -4.09 25.54 11.34
C SER A 244 -3.14 25.08 12.45
N GLN A 245 -2.85 23.76 12.48
CA GLN A 245 -1.93 23.15 13.43
C GLN A 245 -0.46 23.51 13.14
N HIS A 246 -0.09 23.71 11.86
CA HIS A 246 1.26 24.13 11.46
C HIS A 246 1.56 25.61 11.72
N ALA A 247 0.56 26.49 11.63
CA ALA A 247 0.71 27.94 11.85
C ALA A 247 0.96 28.33 13.33
N SER A 248 0.72 27.41 14.27
CA SER A 248 0.98 27.63 15.70
C SER A 248 2.46 27.80 16.08
N VAL A 249 3.38 27.61 15.12
CA VAL A 249 4.85 27.67 15.33
C VAL A 249 5.47 29.01 14.90
N LYS A 250 4.78 29.86 14.13
CA LYS A 250 5.27 31.22 13.81
C LYS A 250 4.10 32.21 13.78
N GLY A 251 4.13 33.14 14.75
CA GLY A 251 3.13 34.20 14.92
C GLY A 251 2.80 34.89 13.61
N SER A 252 1.64 34.59 13.06
CA SER A 252 1.11 35.23 11.86
C SER A 252 -0.42 35.29 11.94
N LYS A 253 -0.96 36.46 11.56
CA LYS A 253 -2.33 36.92 11.80
C LYS A 253 -3.39 35.97 11.22
N LYS A 254 -4.45 35.78 12.00
CA LYS A 254 -5.73 35.14 11.64
C LYS A 254 -6.17 35.50 10.21
N SER A 255 -6.38 34.48 9.39
CA SER A 255 -7.27 34.54 8.24
C SER A 255 -8.56 33.73 8.52
N VAL A 256 -9.58 34.06 7.75
CA VAL A 256 -11.02 34.09 8.08
C VAL A 256 -11.73 32.76 7.79
N ASN A 257 -12.85 32.56 8.50
CA ASN A 257 -13.85 31.46 8.51
C ASN A 257 -13.57 30.21 9.38
N PRO A 258 -14.05 30.17 10.65
CA PRO A 258 -14.24 28.92 11.38
C PRO A 258 -15.60 28.34 10.99
N THR A 259 -15.68 27.51 9.95
CA THR A 259 -16.92 26.77 9.67
C THR A 259 -17.06 25.66 10.71
N SER A 260 -17.78 25.99 11.80
CA SER A 260 -18.20 25.15 12.93
C SER A 260 -17.10 24.41 13.69
N SER A 261 -17.04 24.73 14.98
CA SER A 261 -16.32 24.05 16.05
C SER A 261 -16.70 22.58 16.21
N LYS A 262 -16.35 21.70 15.27
CA LYS A 262 -16.37 20.26 15.53
C LYS A 262 -15.09 19.91 16.28
N SER A 263 -15.25 19.37 17.49
CA SER A 263 -14.11 18.89 18.27
C SER A 263 -13.36 17.83 17.45
N GLN A 264 -12.09 18.09 17.10
CA GLN A 264 -11.26 17.13 16.34
C GLN A 264 -11.23 15.77 17.03
N VAL A 265 -11.26 15.77 18.37
CA VAL A 265 -11.38 14.57 19.20
C VAL A 265 -12.58 13.71 18.77
N ALA A 266 -13.73 14.33 18.53
CA ALA A 266 -14.95 13.62 18.11
C ALA A 266 -14.78 12.98 16.73
N ILE A 267 -14.19 13.68 15.77
CA ILE A 267 -13.94 13.14 14.42
C ILE A 267 -13.00 11.94 14.51
N PHE A 268 -11.89 12.04 15.25
CA PHE A 268 -10.98 10.91 15.46
C PHE A 268 -11.63 9.75 16.21
N ALA A 269 -12.43 10.03 17.25
CA ALA A 269 -13.15 9.01 18.02
C ALA A 269 -14.12 8.20 17.14
N VAL A 270 -14.99 8.91 16.42
CA VAL A 270 -16.01 8.28 15.58
C VAL A 270 -15.38 7.57 14.39
N LEU A 271 -14.39 8.19 13.73
CA LEU A 271 -13.66 7.55 12.63
C LEU A 271 -12.96 6.25 13.09
N ALA A 272 -12.36 6.25 14.28
CA ALA A 272 -11.76 5.04 14.83
C ALA A 272 -12.81 3.96 15.11
N MET A 273 -13.95 4.31 15.69
CA MET A 273 -15.05 3.35 15.93
C MET A 273 -15.57 2.74 14.61
N VAL A 274 -15.72 3.55 13.55
CA VAL A 274 -16.12 3.07 12.22
C VAL A 274 -15.08 2.11 11.65
N LEU A 275 -13.81 2.49 11.62
CA LEU A 275 -12.75 1.66 11.03
C LEU A 275 -12.49 0.37 11.82
N ARG A 276 -12.64 0.39 13.15
CA ARG A 276 -12.54 -0.82 13.99
C ARG A 276 -13.72 -1.75 13.81
N ARG A 277 -14.93 -1.23 13.56
CA ARG A 277 -16.15 -2.03 13.45
C ARG A 277 -16.41 -2.56 12.04
N LYS A 278 -16.11 -1.76 11.02
CA LYS A 278 -16.29 -2.08 9.60
C LYS A 278 -14.98 -1.80 8.85
N PRO A 279 -13.92 -2.58 9.11
CA PRO A 279 -12.60 -2.34 8.53
C PRO A 279 -12.60 -2.36 6.99
N ASP A 280 -13.47 -3.17 6.35
CA ASP A 280 -13.61 -3.26 4.89
C ASP A 280 -13.92 -1.93 4.19
N VAL A 281 -14.50 -0.96 4.91
CA VAL A 281 -14.75 0.40 4.41
C VAL A 281 -13.44 1.05 3.94
N LEU A 282 -12.32 0.80 4.63
CA LEU A 282 -11.01 1.31 4.24
C LEU A 282 -10.57 0.76 2.88
N ILE A 283 -10.90 -0.49 2.59
CA ILE A 283 -10.59 -1.17 1.33
C ILE A 283 -11.41 -0.55 0.19
N GLY A 284 -12.67 -0.22 0.46
CA GLY A 284 -13.53 0.51 -0.47
C GLY A 284 -12.94 1.84 -0.93
N ILE A 285 -12.37 2.62 -0.01
CA ILE A 285 -11.81 3.95 -0.31
C ILE A 285 -10.33 3.95 -0.72
N LEU A 286 -9.64 2.82 -0.61
CA LEU A 286 -8.20 2.73 -0.88
C LEU A 286 -7.81 3.21 -2.30
N PRO A 287 -8.57 2.91 -3.38
CA PRO A 287 -8.33 3.48 -4.71
C PRO A 287 -8.34 5.01 -4.69
N THR A 288 -9.34 5.62 -4.05
CA THR A 288 -9.45 7.08 -3.89
C THR A 288 -8.25 7.66 -3.16
N LEU A 289 -7.77 7.01 -2.09
CA LEU A 289 -6.58 7.43 -1.36
C LEU A 289 -5.29 7.32 -2.19
N ARG A 290 -5.24 6.41 -3.17
CA ARG A 290 -4.09 6.23 -4.07
C ARG A 290 -4.09 7.21 -5.22
N GLU A 291 -5.24 7.45 -5.85
CA GLU A 291 -5.33 8.18 -7.12
C GLU A 291 -5.47 9.68 -6.92
N ASN A 292 -6.12 10.11 -5.83
CA ASN A 292 -6.36 11.52 -5.59
C ASN A 292 -5.17 12.17 -4.85
N SER A 293 -4.53 13.15 -5.48
CA SER A 293 -3.40 13.91 -4.93
C SER A 293 -3.74 14.62 -3.61
N LYS A 294 -5.02 14.89 -3.34
CA LYS A 294 -5.50 15.42 -2.06
C LYS A 294 -5.09 14.55 -0.87
N TYR A 295 -4.99 13.24 -1.03
CA TYR A 295 -4.63 12.30 0.05
C TYR A 295 -3.17 11.83 -0.03
N GLN A 296 -2.38 12.42 -0.92
CA GLN A 296 -0.95 12.14 -1.05
C GLN A 296 -0.11 13.23 -0.39
N GLY A 297 1.01 12.84 0.21
CA GLY A 297 1.94 13.77 0.84
C GLY A 297 2.49 13.24 2.16
N PRO A 298 3.74 13.60 2.53
CA PRO A 298 4.38 13.15 3.77
C PRO A 298 3.65 13.67 5.03
N ASP A 299 3.02 14.85 4.95
CA ASP A 299 2.23 15.49 6.01
C ASP A 299 0.94 14.72 6.34
N LYS A 300 0.38 14.01 5.36
CA LYS A 300 -0.88 13.24 5.47
C LYS A 300 -0.64 11.80 5.92
N LEU A 301 0.57 11.29 5.68
CA LEU A 301 0.95 9.90 5.96
C LEU A 301 0.65 9.46 7.41
N PRO A 302 0.94 10.25 8.47
CA PRO A 302 0.63 9.83 9.83
C PRO A 302 -0.86 9.52 10.05
N VAL A 303 -1.76 10.29 9.44
CA VAL A 303 -3.21 10.07 9.52
C VAL A 303 -3.61 8.79 8.77
N ILE A 304 -3.05 8.57 7.57
CA ILE A 304 -3.32 7.35 6.79
C ILE A 304 -2.80 6.10 7.51
N VAL A 305 -1.61 6.17 8.10
CA VAL A 305 -1.04 5.08 8.92
C VAL A 305 -1.92 4.82 10.14
N TRP A 306 -2.39 5.87 10.82
CA TRP A 306 -3.31 5.73 11.95
C TRP A 306 -4.64 5.12 11.54
N MET A 307 -5.23 5.50 10.40
CA MET A 307 -6.46 4.89 9.87
C MET A 307 -6.27 3.39 9.59
N ALA A 308 -5.16 3.02 8.96
CA ALA A 308 -4.82 1.60 8.74
C ALA A 308 -4.60 0.86 10.07
N ALA A 309 -4.02 1.52 11.08
CA ALA A 309 -3.92 0.97 12.43
C ALA A 309 -5.30 0.73 13.06
N GLN A 310 -6.27 1.64 12.89
CA GLN A 310 -7.65 1.44 13.36
C GLN A 310 -8.30 0.23 12.68
N ALA A 311 -8.20 0.14 11.35
CA ALA A 311 -8.75 -0.98 10.61
C ALA A 311 -8.09 -2.32 11.01
N SER A 312 -6.78 -2.32 11.29
CA SER A 312 -6.06 -3.51 11.74
C SER A 312 -6.51 -4.05 13.10
N GLN A 313 -7.13 -3.22 13.95
CA GLN A 313 -7.70 -3.70 15.21
C GLN A 313 -9.01 -4.45 15.01
N GLY A 314 -9.78 -4.09 13.98
CA GLY A 314 -10.99 -4.83 13.59
C GLY A 314 -10.67 -6.09 12.80
N ASP A 315 -9.75 -5.97 11.83
CA ASP A 315 -9.30 -7.07 10.99
C ASP A 315 -7.83 -6.88 10.57
N LEU A 316 -6.97 -7.79 11.00
CA LEU A 316 -5.54 -7.80 10.65
C LEU A 316 -5.30 -7.89 9.15
N ALA A 317 -6.15 -8.62 8.41
CA ALA A 317 -6.04 -8.80 6.97
C ALA A 317 -6.27 -7.48 6.23
N VAL A 318 -7.28 -6.69 6.63
CA VAL A 318 -7.53 -5.35 6.09
C VAL A 318 -6.37 -4.40 6.38
N GLY A 319 -5.82 -4.46 7.60
CA GLY A 319 -4.65 -3.69 8.00
C GLY A 319 -3.43 -3.98 7.11
N LEU A 320 -3.11 -5.27 6.93
CA LEU A 320 -1.98 -5.70 6.10
C LEU A 320 -2.21 -5.38 4.62
N TYR A 321 -3.43 -5.58 4.12
CA TYR A 321 -3.78 -5.22 2.74
C TYR A 321 -3.56 -3.72 2.50
N SER A 322 -4.06 -2.86 3.40
CA SER A 322 -3.87 -1.41 3.30
C SER A 322 -2.39 -1.03 3.32
N TRP A 323 -1.60 -1.69 4.18
CA TRP A 323 -0.16 -1.52 4.22
C TRP A 323 0.51 -1.92 2.90
N ALA A 324 0.21 -3.10 2.37
CA ALA A 324 0.82 -3.65 1.16
C ALA A 324 0.48 -2.85 -0.11
N HIS A 325 -0.76 -2.36 -0.21
CA HIS A 325 -1.30 -1.74 -1.43
C HIS A 325 -1.13 -0.21 -1.49
N LYS A 326 -0.97 0.46 -0.34
CA LYS A 326 -0.84 1.93 -0.27
C LYS A 326 0.46 2.40 0.38
N LEU A 327 0.93 1.74 1.43
CA LEU A 327 2.03 2.23 2.25
C LEU A 327 3.39 1.70 1.81
N LEU A 328 3.53 0.39 1.60
CA LEU A 328 4.77 -0.23 1.14
C LEU A 328 5.31 0.39 -0.17
N PRO A 329 4.48 0.71 -1.19
CA PRO A 329 4.95 1.39 -2.40
C PRO A 329 5.63 2.75 -2.16
N ILE A 330 5.33 3.43 -1.05
CA ILE A 330 5.99 4.69 -0.68
C ILE A 330 7.45 4.42 -0.29
N VAL A 331 7.74 3.27 0.33
CA VAL A 331 9.10 2.92 0.79
C VAL A 331 10.05 2.69 -0.36
N GLY A 332 9.61 1.98 -1.40
CA GLY A 332 10.42 1.63 -2.57
C GLY A 332 10.17 2.48 -3.81
N GLY A 333 9.59 3.68 -3.65
CA GLY A 333 9.47 4.66 -4.72
C GLY A 333 10.81 5.23 -5.19
N LYS A 334 10.82 5.83 -6.38
CA LYS A 334 12.03 6.44 -7.00
C LYS A 334 12.59 7.62 -6.20
N SER A 335 11.74 8.34 -5.46
CA SER A 335 12.18 9.31 -4.46
C SER A 335 12.45 8.57 -3.15
N SER A 336 13.62 8.79 -2.56
CA SER A 336 13.97 8.19 -1.28
C SER A 336 12.88 8.50 -0.25
N CYS A 337 12.17 7.46 0.21
CA CYS A 337 11.24 7.60 1.31
C CYS A 337 12.00 8.21 2.49
N ASN A 338 11.49 9.33 3.02
CA ASN A 338 12.14 9.95 4.16
C ASN A 338 12.16 8.96 5.35
N PRO A 339 13.17 9.04 6.24
CA PRO A 339 13.33 8.06 7.32
C PRO A 339 12.11 7.97 8.26
N GLN A 340 11.44 9.08 8.53
CA GLN A 340 10.26 9.12 9.40
C GLN A 340 9.05 8.41 8.78
N SER A 341 8.78 8.64 7.50
CA SER A 341 7.75 7.93 6.74
C SER A 341 8.03 6.43 6.73
N ARG A 342 9.28 6.03 6.49
CA ARG A 342 9.69 4.62 6.50
C ARG A 342 9.47 4.00 7.87
N ASP A 343 9.84 4.71 8.92
CA ASP A 343 9.66 4.27 10.32
C ASP A 343 8.18 4.07 10.66
N LEU A 344 7.30 5.02 10.34
CA LEU A 344 5.85 4.89 10.57
C LEU A 344 5.25 3.69 9.84
N ILE A 345 5.68 3.46 8.59
CA ILE A 345 5.22 2.33 7.77
C ILE A 345 5.67 0.99 8.39
N LEU A 346 6.90 0.92 8.89
CA LEU A 346 7.41 -0.26 9.60
C LEU A 346 6.68 -0.50 10.92
N GLN A 347 6.50 0.53 11.74
CA GLN A 347 5.81 0.41 13.03
C GLN A 347 4.38 -0.14 12.89
N LEU A 348 3.68 0.21 11.80
CA LEU A 348 2.35 -0.33 11.55
C LEU A 348 2.37 -1.85 11.29
N VAL A 349 3.22 -2.31 10.38
CA VAL A 349 3.27 -3.76 10.06
C VAL A 349 3.84 -4.57 11.21
N GLU A 350 4.80 -4.04 11.96
CA GLU A 350 5.30 -4.66 13.18
C GLU A 350 4.20 -4.83 14.23
N ARG A 351 3.35 -3.80 14.42
CA ARG A 351 2.19 -3.91 15.31
C ARG A 351 1.21 -5.00 14.83
N ILE A 352 0.93 -5.06 13.53
CA ILE A 352 0.05 -6.08 12.95
C ILE A 352 0.61 -7.48 13.22
N LEU A 353 1.92 -7.69 12.96
CA LEU A 353 2.58 -8.98 13.12
C LEU A 353 2.79 -9.37 14.59
N SER A 354 2.85 -8.40 15.50
CA SER A 354 2.93 -8.63 16.95
C SER A 354 1.60 -9.05 17.57
N SER A 355 0.49 -9.00 16.82
CA SER A 355 -0.81 -9.43 17.32
C SER A 355 -0.84 -10.94 17.59
N PRO A 356 -1.47 -11.40 18.69
CA PRO A 356 -1.63 -12.82 18.94
C PRO A 356 -2.27 -13.53 17.75
N LYS A 357 -1.69 -14.66 17.32
CA LYS A 357 -2.16 -15.44 16.16
C LYS A 357 -2.08 -14.71 14.80
N ALA A 358 -1.38 -13.57 14.70
CA ALA A 358 -1.27 -12.81 13.46
C ALA A 358 -0.87 -13.67 12.25
N ARG A 359 0.17 -14.50 12.39
CA ARG A 359 0.62 -15.40 11.32
C ARG A 359 -0.51 -16.29 10.79
N MET A 360 -1.25 -16.96 11.70
CA MET A 360 -2.33 -17.87 11.32
C MET A 360 -3.49 -17.11 10.65
N VAL A 361 -3.85 -15.94 11.16
CA VAL A 361 -4.92 -15.10 10.59
C VAL A 361 -4.52 -14.59 9.20
N LEU A 362 -3.30 -14.10 9.04
CA LEU A 362 -2.84 -13.46 7.81
C LEU A 362 -2.55 -14.46 6.68
N VAL A 363 -1.97 -15.63 7.00
CA VAL A 363 -1.71 -16.68 5.99
C VAL A 363 -3.01 -17.24 5.40
N ASN A 364 -4.08 -17.28 6.19
CA ASN A 364 -5.41 -17.72 5.75
C ASN A 364 -6.35 -16.56 5.41
N GLY A 365 -5.88 -15.32 5.54
CA GLY A 365 -6.70 -14.13 5.43
C GLY A 365 -6.92 -13.71 3.98
N ALA A 366 -8.12 -13.21 3.69
CA ALA A 366 -8.45 -12.60 2.41
C ALA A 366 -9.44 -11.47 2.64
N VAL A 367 -9.23 -10.34 1.95
CA VAL A 367 -10.13 -9.18 2.04
C VAL A 367 -11.23 -9.24 0.98
N ARG A 368 -10.90 -9.73 -0.23
CA ARG A 368 -11.86 -9.93 -1.32
C ARG A 368 -11.55 -11.24 -2.03
N LYS A 369 -12.59 -11.86 -2.60
CA LYS A 369 -12.44 -13.08 -3.38
C LYS A 369 -11.50 -12.83 -4.56
N GLY A 370 -10.38 -13.55 -4.60
CA GLY A 370 -9.39 -13.45 -5.66
C GLY A 370 -8.32 -12.36 -5.48
N GLU A 371 -8.44 -11.50 -4.46
CA GLU A 371 -7.39 -10.52 -4.16
C GLU A 371 -6.47 -11.01 -3.04
N ARG A 372 -5.17 -10.84 -3.23
CA ARG A 372 -4.15 -11.22 -2.23
C ARG A 372 -3.88 -10.07 -1.28
N LEU A 373 -3.63 -10.40 -0.01
CA LEU A 373 -3.14 -9.44 1.00
C LEU A 373 -1.81 -8.82 0.55
N LEU A 374 -0.88 -9.66 0.11
CA LEU A 374 0.42 -9.25 -0.42
C LEU A 374 0.53 -9.68 -1.89
N PRO A 375 0.30 -8.78 -2.86
CA PRO A 375 0.39 -9.11 -4.29
C PRO A 375 1.86 -9.28 -4.75
N PRO A 376 2.11 -9.89 -5.92
CA PRO A 376 3.47 -10.18 -6.41
C PRO A 376 4.42 -8.98 -6.42
N LEU A 377 3.94 -7.81 -6.85
CA LEU A 377 4.74 -6.58 -6.85
C LEU A 377 5.12 -6.12 -5.44
N SER A 378 4.23 -6.29 -4.47
CA SER A 378 4.53 -5.97 -3.07
C SER A 378 5.52 -6.97 -2.46
N LEU A 379 5.48 -8.25 -2.85
CA LEU A 379 6.50 -9.23 -2.46
C LEU A 379 7.87 -8.88 -3.05
N ASP A 380 7.94 -8.53 -4.34
CA ASP A 380 9.19 -8.09 -4.99
C ASP A 380 9.77 -6.85 -4.30
N LEU A 381 8.92 -5.85 -4.03
CA LEU A 381 9.32 -4.64 -3.32
C LEU A 381 9.83 -4.95 -1.91
N LEU A 382 9.10 -5.79 -1.17
CA LEU A 382 9.48 -6.22 0.17
C LEU A 382 10.83 -6.95 0.17
N MET A 383 11.05 -7.85 -0.79
CA MET A 383 12.31 -8.57 -0.96
C MET A 383 13.47 -7.60 -1.21
N ARG A 384 13.29 -6.62 -2.11
CA ARG A 384 14.33 -5.61 -2.42
C ARG A 384 14.69 -4.72 -1.24
N VAL A 385 13.70 -4.30 -0.43
CA VAL A 385 13.99 -3.47 0.76
C VAL A 385 14.58 -4.28 1.92
N SER A 386 14.36 -5.59 1.95
CA SER A 386 14.93 -6.50 2.96
C SER A 386 16.36 -6.89 2.62
N PHE A 387 16.68 -7.08 1.33
CA PHE A 387 18.00 -7.46 0.86
C PHE A 387 18.61 -6.41 -0.08
N PRO A 388 18.81 -5.15 0.36
CA PRO A 388 19.49 -4.15 -0.47
C PRO A 388 20.99 -4.48 -0.57
N VAL A 389 21.68 -3.84 -1.53
CA VAL A 389 23.15 -3.92 -1.61
C VAL A 389 23.79 -3.41 -0.31
N SER A 390 24.96 -3.94 0.06
CA SER A 390 25.60 -3.63 1.34
C SER A 390 25.76 -2.13 1.63
N SER A 391 26.05 -1.33 0.60
CA SER A 391 26.18 0.14 0.70
C SER A 391 24.86 0.88 0.93
N ALA A 392 23.72 0.27 0.62
CA ALA A 392 22.39 0.86 0.78
C ALA A 392 21.67 0.38 2.05
N ARG A 393 22.31 -0.47 2.87
CA ARG A 393 21.77 -0.93 4.15
C ARG A 393 21.65 0.24 5.12
N VAL A 394 20.51 0.30 5.81
CA VAL A 394 20.20 1.30 6.84
C VAL A 394 19.63 0.59 8.07
N LYS A 395 19.49 1.29 9.21
CA LYS A 395 18.87 0.71 10.42
C LYS A 395 17.49 0.09 10.18
N ALA A 396 16.73 0.63 9.22
CA ALA A 396 15.43 0.09 8.85
C ALA A 396 15.51 -1.26 8.11
N THR A 397 16.65 -1.60 7.50
CA THR A 397 16.85 -2.86 6.77
C THR A 397 16.70 -4.07 7.69
N GLU A 398 17.29 -4.04 8.89
CA GLU A 398 17.18 -5.12 9.89
C GLU A 398 15.71 -5.37 10.30
N ARG A 399 14.92 -4.30 10.35
CA ARG A 399 13.47 -4.40 10.66
C ARG A 399 12.70 -5.03 9.50
N PHE A 400 13.04 -4.71 8.26
CA PHE A 400 12.47 -5.38 7.09
C PHE A 400 12.85 -6.88 7.05
N GLU A 401 14.11 -7.21 7.34
CA GLU A 401 14.58 -8.59 7.44
C GLU A 401 13.81 -9.39 8.52
N ALA A 402 13.52 -8.76 9.66
CA ALA A 402 12.76 -9.41 10.75
C ALA A 402 11.32 -9.74 10.36
N ILE A 403 10.62 -8.86 9.63
CA ILE A 403 9.23 -9.09 9.20
C ILE A 403 9.12 -9.92 7.91
N TYR A 404 10.21 -10.00 7.14
CA TYR A 404 10.23 -10.61 5.81
C TYR A 404 9.73 -12.08 5.77
N PRO A 405 10.18 -13.00 6.65
CA PRO A 405 9.78 -14.41 6.57
C PRO A 405 8.27 -14.61 6.67
N THR A 406 7.62 -13.93 7.62
CA THR A 406 6.18 -14.02 7.83
C THR A 406 5.41 -13.43 6.65
N LEU A 407 5.84 -12.28 6.13
CA LEU A 407 5.18 -11.64 4.99
C LEU A 407 5.40 -12.40 3.68
N LYS A 408 6.57 -13.00 3.48
CA LYS A 408 6.83 -13.94 2.37
C LYS A 408 5.85 -15.09 2.41
N GLU A 409 5.65 -15.71 3.57
CA GLU A 409 4.67 -16.78 3.73
C GLU A 409 3.25 -16.33 3.34
N VAL A 410 2.82 -15.14 3.79
CA VAL A 410 1.52 -14.57 3.41
C VAL A 410 1.40 -14.36 1.90
N ALA A 411 2.42 -13.86 1.21
CA ALA A 411 2.39 -13.70 -0.25
C ALA A 411 2.30 -15.03 -0.99
N LEU A 412 3.02 -16.05 -0.51
CA LEU A 412 3.11 -17.37 -1.12
C LEU A 412 1.95 -18.30 -0.72
N ALA A 413 1.11 -17.90 0.24
CA ALA A 413 -0.02 -18.67 0.72
C ALA A 413 -1.10 -18.90 -0.37
N GLY A 414 -1.84 -20.01 -0.22
CA GLY A 414 -2.98 -20.36 -1.06
C GLY A 414 -2.92 -21.80 -1.59
N SER A 415 -4.05 -22.30 -2.10
CA SER A 415 -4.19 -23.68 -2.53
C SER A 415 -3.33 -23.99 -3.76
N ALA A 416 -2.43 -24.97 -3.63
CA ALA A 416 -1.60 -25.48 -4.72
C ALA A 416 -2.48 -25.97 -5.89
N GLY A 417 -2.04 -25.73 -7.13
CA GLY A 417 -2.76 -26.12 -8.35
C GLY A 417 -3.99 -25.28 -8.71
N SER A 418 -4.46 -24.38 -7.84
CA SER A 418 -5.60 -23.51 -8.16
C SER A 418 -5.29 -22.54 -9.32
N LYS A 419 -6.31 -22.15 -10.09
CA LYS A 419 -6.16 -21.20 -11.23
C LYS A 419 -5.50 -19.89 -10.81
N ALA A 420 -5.90 -19.34 -9.66
CA ALA A 420 -5.32 -18.12 -9.11
C ALA A 420 -3.85 -18.31 -8.70
N MET A 421 -3.49 -19.43 -8.07
CA MET A 421 -2.10 -19.73 -7.71
C MET A 421 -1.23 -19.91 -8.95
N LYS A 422 -1.72 -20.57 -10.00
CA LYS A 422 -1.00 -20.73 -11.26
C LYS A 422 -0.61 -19.40 -11.90
N GLN A 423 -1.54 -18.45 -11.95
CA GLN A 423 -1.28 -17.11 -12.50
C GLN A 423 -0.27 -16.34 -11.65
N VAL A 424 -0.44 -16.40 -10.33
CA VAL A 424 0.43 -15.68 -9.38
C VAL A 424 1.85 -16.24 -9.39
N SER A 425 2.03 -17.56 -9.43
CA SER A 425 3.37 -18.16 -9.49
C SER A 425 4.13 -17.78 -10.76
N GLN A 426 3.45 -17.58 -11.89
CA GLN A 426 4.08 -17.08 -13.12
C GLN A 426 4.55 -15.62 -12.99
N GLN A 427 3.74 -14.77 -12.35
CA GLN A 427 4.10 -13.37 -12.09
C GLN A 427 5.26 -13.26 -11.10
N ILE A 428 5.18 -13.99 -9.97
CA ILE A 428 6.25 -14.04 -8.97
C ILE A 428 7.54 -14.57 -9.58
N LEU A 429 7.49 -15.64 -10.40
CA LEU A 429 8.65 -16.16 -11.09
C LEU A 429 9.32 -15.07 -11.94
N THR A 430 8.55 -14.33 -12.73
CA THR A 430 9.11 -13.29 -13.62
C THR A 430 9.84 -12.20 -12.83
N LEU A 431 9.26 -11.74 -11.70
CA LEU A 431 9.89 -10.75 -10.83
C LEU A 431 11.14 -11.32 -10.13
N SER A 432 11.06 -12.55 -9.65
CA SER A 432 12.14 -13.20 -8.91
C SER A 432 13.34 -13.53 -9.80
N VAL A 433 13.11 -13.99 -11.03
CA VAL A 433 14.18 -14.24 -12.00
C VAL A 433 14.92 -12.93 -12.32
N ARG A 434 14.19 -11.82 -12.51
CA ARG A 434 14.81 -10.51 -12.71
C ARG A 434 15.67 -10.11 -11.50
N ALA A 435 15.10 -10.15 -10.30
CA ALA A 435 15.81 -9.79 -9.07
C ALA A 435 17.06 -10.67 -8.83
N ALA A 436 17.03 -11.94 -9.26
CA ALA A 436 18.16 -12.84 -9.13
C ALA A 436 19.38 -12.46 -9.99
N GLY A 437 19.19 -11.68 -11.07
CA GLY A 437 20.23 -11.24 -12.00
C GLY A 437 20.78 -9.83 -11.74
N GLU A 438 20.46 -9.20 -10.60
CA GLU A 438 20.84 -7.80 -10.33
C GLU A 438 22.20 -7.63 -9.62
N GLY A 439 23.03 -8.68 -9.57
CA GLY A 439 24.39 -8.60 -9.01
C GLY A 439 24.48 -8.42 -7.48
N ASN A 440 23.38 -8.57 -6.75
CA ASN A 440 23.34 -8.55 -5.29
C ASN A 440 23.26 -9.98 -4.73
N PRO A 441 24.28 -10.50 -4.02
CA PRO A 441 24.32 -11.89 -3.58
C PRO A 441 23.15 -12.32 -2.68
N GLU A 442 22.78 -11.53 -1.68
CA GLU A 442 21.70 -11.89 -0.72
C GLU A 442 20.33 -11.84 -1.40
N LEU A 443 20.07 -10.79 -2.20
CA LEU A 443 18.86 -10.69 -3.01
C LEU A 443 18.78 -11.86 -4.00
N SER A 444 19.90 -12.18 -4.67
CA SER A 444 19.95 -13.24 -5.66
C SER A 444 19.67 -14.61 -5.06
N LYS A 445 20.23 -14.89 -3.88
CA LYS A 445 19.98 -16.13 -3.13
C LYS A 445 18.50 -16.31 -2.79
N GLU A 446 17.85 -15.27 -2.26
CA GLU A 446 16.42 -15.32 -1.90
C GLU A 446 15.53 -15.41 -3.15
N ALA A 447 15.79 -14.58 -4.17
CA ALA A 447 15.02 -14.57 -5.41
C ALA A 447 15.15 -15.88 -6.19
N THR A 448 16.32 -16.53 -6.14
CA THR A 448 16.54 -17.88 -6.68
C THR A 448 15.68 -18.90 -5.94
N ALA A 449 15.59 -18.83 -4.60
CA ALA A 449 14.75 -19.72 -3.81
C ALA A 449 13.26 -19.56 -4.14
N ILE A 450 12.78 -18.33 -4.28
CA ILE A 450 11.39 -18.05 -4.68
C ILE A 450 11.11 -18.53 -6.12
N SER A 451 12.08 -18.37 -7.04
CA SER A 451 11.96 -18.89 -8.40
C SER A 451 11.78 -20.41 -8.41
N ILE A 452 12.60 -21.14 -7.64
CA ILE A 452 12.47 -22.60 -7.48
C ILE A 452 11.12 -22.97 -6.86
N TRP A 453 10.64 -22.22 -5.86
CA TRP A 453 9.31 -22.44 -5.31
C TRP A 453 8.22 -22.30 -6.38
N CYS A 454 8.28 -21.29 -7.25
CA CYS A 454 7.33 -21.11 -8.34
C CYS A 454 7.34 -22.29 -9.33
N LEU A 455 8.54 -22.77 -9.68
CA LEU A 455 8.73 -23.92 -10.58
C LEU A 455 8.16 -25.23 -10.01
N LYS A 456 8.19 -25.41 -8.67
CA LYS A 456 7.54 -26.54 -7.98
C LYS A 456 6.01 -26.41 -7.99
N GLN A 457 5.48 -25.19 -7.90
CA GLN A 457 4.03 -24.96 -7.78
C GLN A 457 3.25 -25.03 -9.08
N ASN A 458 3.86 -24.69 -10.22
CA ASN A 458 3.16 -24.65 -11.49
C ASN A 458 4.07 -25.04 -12.65
N SER A 459 3.70 -26.08 -13.41
CA SER A 459 4.44 -26.50 -14.60
C SER A 459 4.51 -25.42 -15.69
N ASP A 460 3.52 -24.52 -15.78
CA ASP A 460 3.56 -23.42 -16.75
C ASP A 460 4.65 -22.38 -16.40
N CYS A 461 5.18 -22.37 -15.18
CA CYS A 461 6.34 -21.55 -14.83
C CYS A 461 7.59 -21.94 -15.66
N TYR A 462 7.73 -23.19 -16.10
CA TYR A 462 8.82 -23.58 -17.02
C TYR A 462 8.71 -22.89 -18.37
N LYS A 463 7.51 -22.79 -18.93
CA LYS A 463 7.26 -22.05 -20.18
C LYS A 463 7.51 -20.56 -20.00
N GLN A 464 7.14 -20.00 -18.84
CA GLN A 464 7.39 -18.60 -18.54
C GLN A 464 8.90 -18.32 -18.40
N TRP A 465 9.63 -19.21 -17.73
CA TRP A 465 11.09 -19.14 -17.63
C TRP A 465 11.74 -19.24 -19.01
N ASP A 466 11.26 -20.14 -19.87
CA ASP A 466 11.69 -20.26 -21.26
C ASP A 466 11.59 -18.95 -22.05
N LYS A 467 10.47 -18.23 -21.91
CA LYS A 467 10.26 -16.95 -22.59
C LYS A 467 11.26 -15.87 -22.18
N ILE A 468 11.63 -15.82 -20.90
CA ILE A 468 12.49 -14.76 -20.35
C ILE A 468 13.97 -15.16 -20.23
N TYR A 469 14.32 -16.38 -20.64
CA TYR A 469 15.64 -16.99 -20.41
C TYR A 469 16.80 -16.18 -20.99
N MET A 470 16.69 -15.78 -22.26
CA MET A 470 17.78 -15.08 -22.96
C MET A 470 18.10 -13.71 -22.37
N ASP A 471 17.13 -13.07 -21.73
CA ASP A 471 17.28 -11.78 -21.07
C ASP A 471 17.79 -11.93 -19.62
N ASN A 472 17.81 -13.14 -19.07
CA ASN A 472 18.08 -13.40 -17.65
C ASN A 472 18.99 -14.63 -17.46
N VAL A 473 20.03 -14.75 -18.31
CA VAL A 473 20.91 -15.93 -18.32
C VAL A 473 21.67 -16.07 -17.00
N GLU A 474 22.20 -14.98 -16.45
CA GLU A 474 22.91 -14.98 -15.15
C GLU A 474 22.03 -15.50 -14.00
N ALA A 475 20.81 -14.98 -13.90
CA ALA A 475 19.81 -15.47 -12.97
C ALA A 475 19.49 -16.96 -13.21
N SER A 476 19.36 -17.35 -14.47
CA SER A 476 19.06 -18.73 -14.86
C SER A 476 20.19 -19.70 -14.50
N VAL A 477 21.46 -19.29 -14.62
CA VAL A 477 22.62 -20.05 -14.14
C VAL A 477 22.51 -20.28 -12.64
N SER A 478 22.18 -19.26 -11.86
CA SER A 478 22.01 -19.38 -10.41
C SER A 478 20.87 -20.34 -10.02
N ILE A 479 19.75 -20.29 -10.74
CA ILE A 479 18.61 -21.21 -10.55
C ILE A 479 19.00 -22.65 -10.92
N LEU A 480 19.62 -22.86 -12.09
CA LEU A 480 20.04 -24.17 -12.57
C LEU A 480 21.10 -24.81 -11.65
N ARG A 481 22.05 -24.00 -11.17
CA ARG A 481 23.05 -24.43 -10.17
C ARG A 481 22.37 -24.89 -8.89
N LYS A 482 21.45 -24.09 -8.33
CA LYS A 482 20.75 -24.45 -7.10
C LYS A 482 19.86 -25.69 -7.26
N ILE A 483 19.19 -25.86 -8.40
CA ILE A 483 18.46 -27.10 -8.74
C ILE A 483 19.42 -28.30 -8.78
N THR A 484 20.63 -28.13 -9.29
CA THR A 484 21.66 -29.18 -9.34
C THR A 484 22.14 -29.58 -7.95
N GLU A 485 22.41 -28.60 -7.09
CA GLU A 485 22.84 -28.78 -5.70
C GLU A 485 21.76 -29.46 -4.85
N GLU A 486 20.50 -29.05 -5.01
CA GLU A 486 19.34 -29.52 -4.23
C GLU A 486 18.52 -30.60 -4.97
N TRP A 487 19.11 -31.29 -5.95
CA TRP A 487 18.38 -32.15 -6.90
C TRP A 487 17.48 -33.20 -6.23
N LYS A 488 17.94 -33.84 -5.14
CA LYS A 488 17.15 -34.87 -4.44
C LYS A 488 15.85 -34.30 -3.87
N GLU A 489 15.92 -33.14 -3.23
CA GLU A 489 14.74 -32.47 -2.69
C GLU A 489 13.85 -31.91 -3.81
N PHE A 490 14.47 -31.39 -4.86
CA PHE A 490 13.76 -30.83 -6.01
C PHE A 490 12.96 -31.89 -6.76
N SER A 491 13.59 -33.01 -7.11
CA SER A 491 12.97 -34.09 -7.89
C SER A 491 11.90 -34.88 -7.14
N GLY A 492 12.08 -35.14 -5.83
CA GLY A 492 11.10 -35.90 -5.04
C GLY A 492 9.74 -35.21 -4.84
N LYS A 493 9.66 -33.90 -5.09
CA LYS A 493 8.46 -33.06 -4.88
C LYS A 493 7.78 -32.63 -6.19
N GLN A 494 8.20 -33.15 -7.34
CA GLN A 494 7.85 -32.54 -8.63
C GLN A 494 7.01 -33.44 -9.54
N SER A 495 5.77 -33.03 -9.79
CA SER A 495 4.83 -33.69 -10.72
C SER A 495 5.05 -33.35 -12.20
N SER A 496 6.04 -32.50 -12.52
CA SER A 496 6.18 -31.81 -13.81
C SER A 496 7.55 -31.97 -14.48
N LEU A 497 8.27 -33.06 -14.18
CA LEU A 497 9.63 -33.30 -14.68
C LEU A 497 9.73 -33.31 -16.21
N ASP A 498 8.66 -33.67 -16.94
CA ASP A 498 8.62 -33.59 -18.40
C ASP A 498 8.64 -32.15 -18.91
N THR A 499 7.90 -31.23 -18.27
CA THR A 499 7.93 -29.80 -18.65
C THR A 499 9.27 -29.15 -18.35
N LEU A 500 9.94 -29.58 -17.26
CA LEU A 500 11.32 -29.20 -16.99
C LEU A 500 12.25 -29.72 -18.11
N LYS A 501 12.12 -30.99 -18.51
CA LYS A 501 12.93 -31.58 -19.58
C LYS A 501 12.81 -30.80 -20.89
N GLU A 502 11.60 -30.41 -21.28
CA GLU A 502 11.38 -29.61 -22.49
C GLU A 502 11.96 -28.20 -22.38
N ALA A 503 11.80 -27.53 -21.23
CA ALA A 503 12.42 -26.22 -21.00
C ALA A 503 13.96 -26.30 -21.05
N LEU A 504 14.57 -27.32 -20.43
CA LEU A 504 16.02 -27.53 -20.47
C LEU A 504 16.51 -27.80 -21.89
N LYS A 505 15.80 -28.59 -22.71
CA LYS A 505 16.16 -28.77 -24.13
C LYS A 505 16.10 -27.44 -24.90
N SER A 506 15.08 -26.64 -24.65
CA SER A 506 14.95 -25.30 -25.25
C SER A 506 16.11 -24.37 -24.83
N PHE A 507 16.47 -24.35 -23.54
CA PHE A 507 17.64 -23.61 -23.05
C PHE A 507 18.93 -24.02 -23.76
N ARG A 508 19.16 -25.33 -23.89
CA ARG A 508 20.36 -25.84 -24.60
C ARG A 508 20.40 -25.38 -26.06
N ASN A 509 19.28 -25.48 -26.78
CA ASN A 509 19.20 -24.98 -28.16
C ASN A 509 19.48 -23.48 -28.24
N LYS A 510 19.01 -22.69 -27.27
CA LYS A 510 19.28 -21.25 -27.17
C LYS A 510 20.76 -20.96 -26.86
N ASN A 511 21.36 -21.72 -25.95
CA ASN A 511 22.77 -21.61 -25.59
C ASN A 511 23.69 -21.95 -26.76
N GLU A 512 23.42 -23.04 -27.46
CA GLU A 512 24.20 -23.49 -28.63
C GLU A 512 24.20 -22.41 -29.73
N LYS A 513 23.04 -21.81 -30.00
CA LYS A 513 22.92 -20.69 -30.95
C LYS A 513 23.70 -19.45 -30.50
N ALA A 514 23.61 -19.08 -29.23
CA ALA A 514 24.31 -17.91 -28.69
C ALA A 514 25.85 -18.10 -28.70
N LEU A 515 26.32 -19.30 -28.37
CA LEU A 515 27.74 -19.64 -28.37
C LEU A 515 28.34 -19.68 -29.79
N ALA A 516 27.55 -20.02 -30.80
CA ALA A 516 27.98 -19.97 -32.20
C ALA A 516 28.08 -18.54 -32.76
N GLY A 517 27.39 -17.57 -32.13
CA GLY A 517 27.27 -16.19 -32.62
C GLY A 517 28.44 -15.25 -32.31
N GLY A 518 29.45 -15.69 -31.55
CA GLY A 518 30.65 -14.89 -31.28
C GLY A 518 30.45 -13.67 -30.36
N GLU A 519 29.46 -13.68 -29.46
CA GLU A 519 29.17 -12.60 -28.50
C GLU A 519 30.29 -12.34 -27.45
N ASP A 520 30.15 -11.26 -26.68
CA ASP A 520 30.95 -10.90 -25.49
C ASP A 520 31.38 -12.10 -24.63
N SER A 521 32.68 -12.18 -24.32
CA SER A 521 33.32 -13.27 -23.57
C SER A 521 32.65 -13.57 -22.22
N ALA A 522 32.16 -12.54 -21.52
CA ALA A 522 31.47 -12.71 -20.23
C ALA A 522 30.08 -13.34 -20.39
N ARG A 523 29.38 -13.00 -21.47
CA ARG A 523 28.08 -13.59 -21.79
C ARG A 523 28.23 -15.02 -22.30
N GLN A 524 29.30 -15.32 -23.04
CA GLN A 524 29.64 -16.68 -23.45
C GLN A 524 29.94 -17.61 -22.26
N SER A 525 30.60 -17.12 -21.19
CA SER A 525 30.86 -17.96 -20.01
C SER A 525 29.56 -18.35 -19.29
N LEU A 526 28.61 -17.41 -19.16
CA LEU A 526 27.27 -17.69 -18.60
C LEU A 526 26.52 -18.75 -19.40
N PHE A 527 26.55 -18.69 -20.74
CA PHE A 527 25.93 -19.71 -21.58
C PHE A 527 26.60 -21.09 -21.43
N LYS A 528 27.94 -21.13 -21.29
CA LYS A 528 28.67 -22.39 -21.02
C LYS A 528 28.28 -23.00 -19.67
N ASP A 529 28.16 -22.17 -18.64
CA ASP A 529 27.72 -22.62 -17.31
C ASP A 529 26.27 -23.11 -17.32
N ALA A 530 25.37 -22.36 -17.95
CA ALA A 530 23.97 -22.77 -18.11
C ALA A 530 23.88 -24.11 -18.86
N GLU A 531 24.65 -24.28 -19.93
CA GLU A 531 24.73 -25.52 -20.71
C GLU A 531 25.21 -26.70 -19.87
N LYS A 532 26.25 -26.49 -19.05
CA LYS A 532 26.78 -27.50 -18.13
C LYS A 532 25.70 -27.99 -17.16
N TYR A 533 24.97 -27.08 -16.51
CA TYR A 533 23.90 -27.46 -15.59
C TYR A 533 22.73 -28.12 -16.31
N CYS A 534 22.32 -27.61 -17.48
CA CYS A 534 21.25 -28.23 -18.27
C CYS A 534 21.58 -29.68 -18.64
N LYS A 535 22.82 -29.95 -19.10
CA LYS A 535 23.28 -31.32 -19.41
C LYS A 535 23.24 -32.23 -18.19
N TRP A 536 23.71 -31.74 -17.05
CA TRP A 536 23.71 -32.51 -15.81
C TRP A 536 22.29 -32.89 -15.39
N ILE A 537 21.36 -31.93 -15.38
CA ILE A 537 19.97 -32.15 -14.96
C ILE A 537 19.27 -33.10 -15.94
N LEU A 538 19.42 -32.91 -17.25
CA LEU A 538 18.86 -33.82 -18.26
C LEU A 538 19.41 -35.25 -18.12
N GLY A 539 20.70 -35.40 -17.79
CA GLY A 539 21.31 -36.71 -17.52
C GLY A 539 20.74 -37.40 -16.27
N ARG A 540 20.31 -36.63 -15.26
CA ARG A 540 19.59 -37.18 -14.10
C ARG A 540 18.17 -37.60 -14.46
N LEU A 541 17.46 -36.79 -15.24
CA LEU A 541 16.10 -37.07 -15.71
C LEU A 541 16.02 -38.33 -16.58
N SER A 542 17.06 -38.62 -17.38
CA SER A 542 17.09 -39.81 -18.25
C SER A 542 17.39 -41.11 -17.48
N ARG A 543 18.10 -41.03 -16.35
CA ARG A 543 18.48 -42.22 -15.54
C ARG A 543 17.34 -42.83 -14.73
N GLY A 544 16.25 -42.09 -14.48
CA GLY A 544 15.09 -42.57 -13.69
C GLY A 544 14.21 -43.62 -14.38
N HIS A 545 14.29 -43.77 -15.70
CA HIS A 545 13.52 -44.76 -16.48
C HIS A 545 14.38 -45.92 -17.02
N GLY A 546 15.69 -45.91 -16.78
CA GLY A 546 16.64 -46.84 -17.41
C GLY A 546 16.69 -48.24 -16.78
N CYS A 547 16.28 -48.40 -15.53
CA CYS A 547 16.37 -49.69 -14.83
C CYS A 547 15.25 -50.67 -15.23
N PHE A 548 14.08 -50.19 -15.64
CA PHE A 548 12.97 -51.06 -16.02
C PHE A 548 13.22 -51.80 -17.34
N LYS A 549 13.82 -51.12 -18.34
CA LYS A 549 14.10 -51.75 -19.64
C LYS A 549 15.15 -52.87 -19.52
N SER A 550 16.17 -52.69 -18.68
CA SER A 550 17.16 -53.73 -18.38
C SER A 550 16.54 -54.94 -17.69
N MET A 551 15.60 -54.74 -16.76
CA MET A 551 14.89 -55.83 -16.10
C MET A 551 13.96 -56.58 -17.06
N THR A 552 13.28 -55.89 -17.98
CA THR A 552 12.43 -56.55 -19.00
C THR A 552 13.26 -57.44 -19.94
N PHE A 553 14.44 -56.99 -20.37
CA PHE A 553 15.33 -57.82 -21.17
C PHE A 553 15.90 -59.01 -20.37
N ALA A 554 16.22 -58.82 -19.09
CA ALA A 554 16.66 -59.91 -18.22
C ALA A 554 15.55 -60.96 -18.00
N VAL A 555 14.31 -60.53 -17.78
CA VAL A 555 13.15 -61.43 -17.61
C VAL A 555 12.84 -62.19 -18.91
N ILE A 556 12.93 -61.53 -20.08
CA ILE A 556 12.75 -62.20 -21.38
C ILE A 556 13.88 -63.20 -21.63
N ALA A 557 15.13 -62.86 -21.31
CA ALA A 557 16.26 -63.78 -21.48
C ALA A 557 16.16 -65.00 -20.54
N ILE A 558 15.70 -64.82 -19.30
CA ILE A 558 15.46 -65.91 -18.35
C ILE A 558 14.28 -66.79 -18.80
N ALA A 559 13.21 -66.21 -19.34
CA ALA A 559 12.06 -66.96 -19.84
C ALA A 559 12.41 -67.79 -21.10
N ILE A 560 13.21 -67.23 -22.02
CA ILE A 560 13.70 -67.96 -23.20
C ILE A 560 14.67 -69.08 -22.76
N GLY A 561 15.56 -68.82 -21.79
CA GLY A 561 16.45 -69.83 -21.24
C GLY A 561 15.72 -70.99 -20.55
N ALA A 562 14.64 -70.70 -19.82
CA ALA A 562 13.81 -71.71 -19.16
C ALA A 562 13.01 -72.57 -20.17
N ALA A 563 12.49 -71.96 -21.25
CA ALA A 563 11.74 -72.67 -22.29
C ALA A 563 12.61 -73.61 -23.13
N VAL A 564 13.89 -73.27 -23.32
CA VAL A 564 14.86 -74.12 -24.05
C VAL A 564 15.40 -75.26 -23.19
N MET A 565 15.48 -75.07 -21.86
CA MET A 565 16.08 -76.05 -20.94
C MET A 565 15.09 -77.11 -20.40
N SER A 566 13.77 -76.95 -20.57
CA SER A 566 12.80 -77.95 -20.06
C SER A 566 11.52 -78.04 -20.89
N PRO A 567 11.40 -78.99 -21.84
CA PRO A 567 10.21 -79.11 -22.69
C PRO A 567 9.02 -79.81 -22.00
N LYS A 568 9.06 -80.04 -20.68
CA LYS A 568 7.94 -80.62 -19.92
C LYS A 568 7.75 -79.90 -18.59
N MET A 569 6.91 -78.88 -18.59
CA MET A 569 6.42 -78.26 -17.37
C MET A 569 4.93 -77.94 -17.54
N GLU A 570 4.11 -79.00 -17.54
CA GLU A 570 2.67 -78.85 -17.34
C GLU A 570 2.42 -78.47 -15.87
N SER A 571 1.61 -77.43 -15.67
CA SER A 571 1.13 -76.88 -14.39
C SER A 571 2.10 -76.01 -13.57
N LEU A 572 2.50 -74.86 -14.12
CA LEU A 572 2.81 -73.69 -13.30
C LEU A 572 1.53 -72.90 -13.05
N ASP A 573 1.04 -72.92 -11.81
CA ASP A 573 -0.15 -72.20 -11.37
C ASP A 573 0.14 -70.68 -11.30
N TRP A 574 -0.25 -69.98 -12.37
CA TRP A 574 -0.04 -68.54 -12.57
C TRP A 574 -0.69 -67.66 -11.49
N ASN A 575 -1.63 -68.19 -10.71
CA ASN A 575 -2.29 -67.43 -9.65
C ASN A 575 -1.34 -67.08 -8.49
N LYS A 576 -0.30 -67.87 -8.23
CA LYS A 576 0.68 -67.56 -7.17
C LYS A 576 1.62 -66.40 -7.52
N PHE A 577 1.86 -66.12 -8.81
CA PHE A 577 2.68 -64.98 -9.23
C PHE A 577 1.93 -63.64 -9.14
N SER A 578 0.60 -63.65 -9.26
CA SER A 578 -0.21 -62.43 -9.14
C SER A 578 -0.18 -61.83 -7.74
N VAL A 579 -0.03 -62.66 -6.69
CA VAL A 579 0.00 -62.25 -5.28
C VAL A 579 1.29 -61.52 -4.91
N LEU A 580 2.43 -61.88 -5.53
CA LEU A 580 3.71 -61.20 -5.31
C LEU A 580 3.74 -59.79 -5.92
N PHE A 581 2.97 -59.54 -6.98
CA PHE A 581 2.88 -58.22 -7.61
C PHE A 581 1.82 -57.30 -6.98
N THR A 582 0.84 -57.84 -6.24
CA THR A 582 -0.17 -57.02 -5.53
C THR A 582 0.28 -56.57 -4.14
N GLN A 583 1.30 -57.18 -3.54
CA GLN A 583 1.79 -56.78 -2.21
C GLN A 583 2.74 -55.57 -2.17
N GLN A 584 3.21 -55.06 -3.32
CA GLN A 584 4.02 -53.83 -3.37
C GLN A 584 3.25 -52.57 -3.80
N SER A 585 1.96 -52.68 -4.12
CA SER A 585 1.13 -51.53 -4.54
C SER A 585 0.27 -50.91 -3.43
N PHE A 586 0.39 -51.37 -2.18
CA PHE A 586 -0.24 -50.74 -1.02
C PHE A 586 0.72 -50.64 0.16
N GLN A 587 1.58 -49.62 0.17
CA GLN A 587 1.86 -48.86 1.38
C GLN A 587 2.02 -47.38 0.99
N VAL A 588 1.12 -46.58 1.55
CA VAL A 588 1.00 -45.12 1.47
C VAL A 588 2.16 -44.43 2.18
#